data_AF-A0A174ML36-F1
#
_entry.id   AF-A0A174ML36-F1
#
_cell.length_a   1.000
_cell.length_b   1.000
_cell.length_c   1.000
_cell.angle_alpha   90.00
_cell.angle_beta   90.00
_cell.angle_gamma   90.00
#
_symmetry.space_group_name_H-M   'P 1'
#
loop_
_entity.id
_entity.type
_entity.pdbx_description
1 polymer ?
#
loop_
_entity_poly.entity_id
_entity_poly.type
_entity_poly.pdbx_seq_one_letter_code
_entity_poly.pdbx_strand_id
1 'polypeptide(L)'
;MEKENCILISNGKNWVEQAAKDQLLAVSRLPGVVKAVGLPDLHPGRIPVGTAVLSRGILYPHLLGNDIGCGMSLFDTGIKKKKFKQEKWVSRLEAIRDLEDILFSDPYEEECPIRDLGTLGGGNHFAEFQCVEQIYDRDSIRYTGLKSRVVCHDTNLLFAEAPEAYKNVEQVIGVLQEYGLIDITATLRPLITFKG
;
A
#
# COMPACT_ATOMS: atom_id res chain seq x y z
N MET A 1 -2.17 -26.88 -2.06
CA MET A 1 -3.12 -26.41 -1.03
C MET A 1 -4.50 -26.59 -1.60
N GLU A 2 -5.20 -27.67 -1.28
CA GLU A 2 -6.55 -27.91 -1.81
C GLU A 2 -7.50 -28.14 -0.64
N LYS A 3 -8.00 -27.02 -0.11
CA LYS A 3 -9.36 -26.94 0.43
C LYS A 3 -10.15 -26.08 -0.53
N GLU A 4 -11.36 -26.48 -0.89
CA GLU A 4 -12.20 -25.71 -1.84
C GLU A 4 -12.38 -24.24 -1.43
N ASN A 5 -12.32 -23.93 -0.14
CA ASN A 5 -12.51 -22.58 0.38
C ASN A 5 -11.22 -21.74 0.55
N CYS A 6 -10.04 -22.25 0.21
CA CYS A 6 -8.75 -21.56 0.37
C CYS A 6 -8.01 -21.48 -0.96
N ILE A 7 -7.80 -20.27 -1.47
CA ILE A 7 -7.11 -20.02 -2.74
C ILE A 7 -5.85 -19.20 -2.47
N LEU A 8 -4.76 -19.53 -3.17
CA LEU A 8 -3.59 -18.68 -3.26
C LEU A 8 -3.41 -18.23 -4.71
N ILE A 9 -3.44 -16.92 -4.94
CA ILE A 9 -3.17 -16.30 -6.23
C ILE A 9 -1.65 -16.07 -6.32
N SER A 10 -0.98 -16.94 -7.06
CA SER A 10 0.48 -16.94 -7.22
C SER A 10 0.84 -17.69 -8.50
N ASN A 11 2.11 -17.60 -8.91
CA ASN A 11 2.69 -18.37 -10.00
C ASN A 11 4.12 -18.83 -9.63
N GLY A 12 4.79 -19.56 -10.51
CA GLY A 12 6.14 -20.08 -10.24
C GLY A 12 7.23 -19.02 -10.02
N LYS A 13 6.96 -17.73 -10.31
CA LYS A 13 7.90 -16.62 -10.14
C LYS A 13 7.67 -15.83 -8.85
N ASN A 14 6.43 -15.79 -8.36
CA ASN A 14 6.07 -15.12 -7.11
C ASN A 14 6.15 -16.11 -5.95
N TRP A 15 7.28 -16.11 -5.25
CA TRP A 15 7.44 -16.95 -4.07
C TRP A 15 6.63 -16.41 -2.89
N VAL A 16 6.06 -17.34 -2.11
CA VAL A 16 5.25 -17.05 -0.93
C VAL A 16 5.74 -17.92 0.22
N GLU A 17 6.05 -17.29 1.35
CA GLU A 17 6.53 -17.91 2.57
C GLU A 17 5.56 -18.99 3.06
N GLN A 18 6.11 -20.10 3.57
CA GLN A 18 5.27 -21.16 4.13
C GLN A 18 4.44 -20.67 5.33
N ALA A 19 5.03 -19.82 6.19
CA ALA A 19 4.30 -19.23 7.32
C ALA A 19 3.06 -18.43 6.88
N ALA A 20 3.13 -17.70 5.76
CA ALA A 20 1.99 -16.94 5.26
C ALA A 20 0.89 -17.87 4.72
N LYS A 21 1.28 -18.97 4.06
CA LYS A 21 0.35 -20.02 3.60
C LYS A 21 -0.35 -20.71 4.77
N ASP A 22 0.38 -20.99 5.83
CA ASP A 22 -0.17 -21.62 7.04
C ASP A 22 -1.15 -20.68 7.75
N GLN A 23 -0.82 -19.38 7.82
CA GLN A 23 -1.72 -18.35 8.33
C GLN A 23 -3.00 -18.23 7.50
N LEU A 24 -2.89 -18.18 6.17
CA LEU A 24 -4.05 -18.17 5.28
C LEU A 24 -4.93 -19.42 5.47
N LEU A 25 -4.31 -20.61 5.61
CA LEU A 25 -5.03 -21.86 5.86
C LEU A 25 -5.70 -21.87 7.24
N ALA A 26 -5.13 -21.23 8.25
CA ALA A 26 -5.76 -21.04 9.55
C ALA A 26 -7.00 -20.14 9.44
N VAL A 27 -6.90 -19.02 8.70
CA VAL A 27 -8.03 -18.12 8.41
C VAL A 27 -9.17 -18.87 7.70
N SER A 28 -8.85 -19.73 6.74
CA SER A 28 -9.85 -20.52 6.02
C SER A 28 -10.61 -21.54 6.87
N ARG A 29 -10.16 -21.80 8.11
CA ARG A 29 -10.79 -22.71 9.08
C ARG A 29 -11.65 -21.99 10.12
N LEU A 30 -11.64 -20.66 10.13
CA LEU A 30 -12.45 -19.90 11.07
C LEU A 30 -13.96 -20.12 10.80
N PRO A 31 -14.80 -20.22 11.85
CA PRO A 31 -16.24 -20.35 11.69
C PRO A 31 -16.86 -19.30 10.76
N GLY A 32 -17.79 -19.71 9.90
CA GLY A 32 -18.45 -18.78 8.98
C GLY A 32 -17.58 -18.22 7.85
N VAL A 33 -16.28 -18.57 7.75
CA VAL A 33 -15.47 -18.22 6.56
C VAL A 33 -15.89 -19.08 5.37
N VAL A 34 -16.44 -18.41 4.35
CA VAL A 34 -16.90 -18.99 3.09
C VAL A 34 -15.73 -19.12 2.11
N LYS A 35 -14.84 -18.12 2.07
CA LYS A 35 -13.66 -18.11 1.20
C LYS A 35 -12.53 -17.32 1.84
N ALA A 36 -11.30 -17.84 1.76
CA ALA A 36 -10.07 -17.11 2.06
C ALA A 36 -9.18 -17.14 0.82
N VAL A 37 -8.69 -15.96 0.42
CA VAL A 37 -7.86 -15.77 -0.77
C VAL A 37 -6.59 -15.05 -0.37
N GLY A 38 -5.44 -15.70 -0.56
CA GLY A 38 -4.14 -15.04 -0.51
C GLY A 38 -3.84 -14.37 -1.84
N LEU A 39 -3.52 -13.08 -1.80
CA LEU A 39 -3.08 -12.30 -2.95
C LEU A 39 -1.57 -12.50 -3.20
N PRO A 40 -1.02 -12.05 -4.34
CA PRO A 40 0.38 -12.31 -4.66
C PRO A 40 1.38 -11.62 -3.72
N ASP A 41 0.95 -10.58 -3.01
CA ASP A 41 1.70 -9.89 -1.95
C ASP A 41 1.59 -10.57 -0.58
N LEU A 42 0.90 -11.72 -0.46
CA LEU A 42 0.69 -12.45 0.79
C LEU A 42 2.01 -12.71 1.54
N HIS A 43 2.14 -12.23 2.77
CA HIS A 43 3.32 -12.43 3.60
C HIS A 43 2.97 -12.58 5.09
N PRO A 44 3.88 -13.12 5.91
CA PRO A 44 3.61 -13.34 7.31
C PRO A 44 3.47 -12.03 8.09
N GLY A 45 2.50 -11.97 8.98
CA GLY A 45 2.34 -10.87 9.94
C GLY A 45 1.76 -11.37 11.26
N ARG A 46 1.23 -10.47 12.10
CA ARG A 46 0.39 -10.87 13.24
C ARG A 46 -0.85 -11.65 12.77
N ILE A 47 -1.36 -11.24 11.62
CA ILE A 47 -2.32 -11.91 10.75
C ILE A 47 -1.71 -11.94 9.33
N PRO A 48 -2.16 -12.81 8.42
CA PRO A 48 -1.61 -12.82 7.07
C PRO A 48 -1.99 -11.52 6.33
N VAL A 49 -0.99 -10.74 5.93
CA VAL A 49 -1.18 -9.52 5.12
C VAL A 49 -1.36 -9.93 3.65
N GLY A 50 -2.10 -9.17 2.85
CA GLY A 50 -2.39 -9.53 1.45
C GLY A 50 -3.45 -10.64 1.35
N THR A 51 -4.50 -10.56 2.17
CA THR A 51 -5.59 -11.56 2.20
C THR A 51 -6.95 -10.91 1.96
N ALA A 52 -7.79 -11.55 1.15
CA ALA A 52 -9.23 -11.25 1.07
C ALA A 52 -10.04 -12.39 1.70
N VAL A 53 -10.96 -12.07 2.59
CA VAL A 53 -11.77 -13.05 3.32
C VAL A 53 -13.25 -12.74 3.15
N LEU A 54 -14.01 -13.72 2.67
CA LEU A 54 -15.47 -13.69 2.67
C LEU A 54 -15.97 -14.53 3.85
N SER A 55 -16.58 -13.87 4.84
CA SER A 55 -17.27 -14.53 5.95
C SER A 55 -18.78 -14.27 5.90
N ARG A 56 -19.56 -15.15 6.53
CA ARG A 56 -21.02 -15.03 6.64
C ARG A 56 -21.44 -15.18 8.10
N GLY A 57 -22.20 -14.20 8.59
CA GLY A 57 -22.76 -14.20 9.95
C GLY A 57 -21.74 -13.92 11.08
N ILE A 58 -20.46 -13.77 10.76
CA ILE A 58 -19.39 -13.48 11.72
C ILE A 58 -18.44 -12.46 11.12
N LEU A 59 -18.17 -11.40 11.89
CA LEU A 59 -17.12 -10.41 11.62
C LEU A 59 -15.88 -10.79 12.43
N TYR A 60 -14.69 -10.68 11.83
CA TYR A 60 -13.42 -10.90 12.50
C TYR A 60 -12.59 -9.61 12.54
N PRO A 61 -12.78 -8.73 13.54
CA PRO A 61 -12.07 -7.46 13.63
C PRO A 61 -10.55 -7.59 13.55
N HIS A 62 -10.00 -8.64 14.16
CA HIS A 62 -8.56 -8.89 14.14
C HIS A 62 -7.99 -9.15 12.74
N LEU A 63 -8.81 -9.53 11.75
CA LEU A 63 -8.40 -9.72 10.35
C LEU A 63 -8.37 -8.41 9.54
N LEU A 64 -8.91 -7.31 10.07
CA LEU A 64 -8.86 -6.00 9.43
C LEU A 64 -7.47 -5.35 9.52
N GLY A 65 -6.67 -5.76 10.50
CA GLY A 65 -5.40 -5.11 10.83
C GLY A 65 -5.55 -4.06 11.93
N ASN A 66 -4.41 -3.60 12.46
CA ASN A 66 -4.38 -2.59 13.52
C ASN A 66 -4.60 -1.17 12.97
N ASP A 67 -4.29 -0.96 11.70
CA ASP A 67 -4.35 0.33 11.02
C ASP A 67 -5.60 0.40 10.13
N ILE A 68 -6.75 0.53 10.81
CA ILE A 68 -8.06 0.51 10.15
C ILE A 68 -8.22 1.77 9.32
N GLY A 69 -8.47 1.60 8.02
CA GLY A 69 -8.61 2.70 7.07
C GLY A 69 -7.32 3.09 6.37
N CYS A 70 -6.20 2.41 6.65
CA CYS A 70 -4.99 2.54 5.84
C CYS A 70 -5.32 2.26 4.36
N GLY A 71 -4.86 3.16 3.49
CA GLY A 71 -5.19 3.11 2.07
C GLY A 71 -4.46 4.20 1.28
N MET A 72 -4.68 4.21 -0.02
CA MET A 72 -4.06 5.16 -0.94
C MET A 72 -5.11 6.04 -1.60
N SER A 73 -4.76 7.30 -1.84
CA SER A 73 -5.53 8.25 -2.63
C SER A 73 -4.61 8.97 -3.61
N LEU A 74 -5.07 9.17 -4.85
CA LEU A 74 -4.33 9.84 -5.90
C LEU A 74 -5.10 11.11 -6.33
N PHE A 75 -4.40 12.25 -6.35
CA PHE A 75 -4.98 13.56 -6.69
C PHE A 75 -4.24 14.18 -7.88
N ASP A 76 -4.99 14.76 -8.83
CA ASP A 76 -4.41 15.60 -9.88
C ASP A 76 -4.14 17.01 -9.34
N THR A 77 -2.89 17.43 -9.39
CA THR A 77 -2.47 18.77 -8.96
C THR A 77 -2.73 19.85 -10.02
N GLY A 78 -2.99 19.46 -11.28
CA GLY A 78 -3.05 20.37 -12.43
C GLY A 78 -1.69 20.99 -12.80
N ILE A 79 -0.61 20.64 -12.10
CA ILE A 79 0.72 21.20 -12.31
C ILE A 79 1.44 20.42 -13.41
N LYS A 80 1.69 21.09 -14.54
CA LYS A 80 2.51 20.52 -15.61
C LYS A 80 3.94 20.28 -15.10
N LYS A 81 4.53 19.12 -15.44
CA LYS A 81 5.93 18.74 -15.09
C LYS A 81 6.95 19.86 -15.33
N LYS A 82 6.87 20.56 -16.47
CA LYS A 82 7.78 21.68 -16.81
C LYS A 82 7.72 22.88 -15.85
N LYS A 83 6.63 23.01 -15.07
CA LYS A 83 6.43 24.05 -14.06
C LYS A 83 6.73 23.54 -12.65
N PHE A 84 6.99 22.24 -12.48
CA PHE A 84 7.35 21.65 -11.19
C PHE A 84 8.83 21.93 -10.92
N LYS A 85 9.11 22.69 -9.86
CA LYS A 85 10.48 22.96 -9.39
C LYS A 85 10.66 22.25 -8.06
N GLN A 86 11.47 21.20 -8.04
CA GLN A 86 11.57 20.28 -6.91
C GLN A 86 11.99 21.00 -5.64
N GLU A 87 13.02 21.85 -5.72
CA GLU A 87 13.58 22.59 -4.58
C GLU A 87 12.53 23.49 -3.92
N LYS A 88 11.68 24.14 -4.74
CA LYS A 88 10.61 24.99 -4.24
C LYS A 88 9.58 24.21 -3.43
N TRP A 89 9.26 22.98 -3.85
CA TRP A 89 8.28 22.13 -3.15
C TRP A 89 8.88 21.51 -1.90
N VAL A 90 10.15 21.11 -1.92
CA VAL A 90 10.87 20.65 -0.72
C VAL A 90 10.83 21.72 0.37
N SER A 91 11.23 22.96 0.08
CA SER A 91 11.20 24.05 1.08
C SER A 91 9.79 24.36 1.60
N ARG A 92 8.75 24.13 0.80
CA ARG A 92 7.36 24.29 1.24
C ARG A 92 6.91 23.15 2.16
N LEU A 93 7.27 21.91 1.83
CA LEU A 93 6.96 20.74 2.65
C LEU A 93 7.68 20.81 4.01
N GLU A 94 8.90 21.34 4.05
CA GLU A 94 9.61 21.61 5.31
C GLU A 94 8.82 22.58 6.19
N ALA A 95 8.28 23.66 5.61
CA ALA A 95 7.48 24.64 6.35
C ALA A 95 6.10 24.12 6.82
N ILE A 96 5.55 23.05 6.22
CA ILE A 96 4.29 22.44 6.66
C ILE A 96 4.42 21.84 8.07
N ARG A 97 5.64 21.44 8.46
CA ARG A 97 5.90 20.87 9.79
C ARG A 97 5.68 21.88 10.92
N ASP A 98 5.70 23.17 10.61
CA ASP A 98 5.49 24.26 11.59
C ASP A 98 4.02 24.71 11.66
N LEU A 99 3.12 24.07 10.90
CA LEU A 99 1.69 24.42 10.93
C LEU A 99 1.01 23.82 12.17
N GLU A 100 0.10 24.59 12.75
CA GLU A 100 -0.75 24.14 13.84
C GLU A 100 -1.84 23.17 13.35
N ASP A 101 -2.27 22.28 14.24
CA ASP A 101 -3.36 21.34 13.97
C ASP A 101 -4.69 22.07 13.67
N ILE A 102 -5.48 21.50 12.77
CA ILE A 102 -6.81 22.02 12.47
C ILE A 102 -7.72 21.68 13.66
N LEU A 103 -8.28 22.71 14.30
CA LEU A 103 -9.31 22.54 15.33
C LEU A 103 -10.50 21.78 14.73
N PHE A 104 -10.85 20.64 15.32
CA PHE A 104 -12.03 19.87 14.99
C PHE A 104 -12.90 19.65 16.23
N SER A 105 -14.21 19.57 16.03
CA SER A 105 -15.14 19.15 17.09
C SER A 105 -15.06 17.65 17.25
N ASP A 106 -14.78 17.17 18.46
CA ASP A 106 -14.87 15.75 18.78
C ASP A 106 -16.30 15.25 18.51
N PRO A 107 -16.51 14.31 17.57
CA PRO A 107 -17.84 13.79 17.29
C PRO A 107 -18.30 12.76 18.34
N TYR A 108 -17.44 12.36 19.27
CA TYR A 108 -17.74 11.38 20.31
C TYR A 108 -18.14 12.06 21.63
N GLU A 109 -19.04 11.44 22.38
CA GLU A 109 -19.39 11.87 23.75
C GLU A 109 -18.32 11.47 24.78
N GLU A 110 -17.50 10.48 24.44
CA GLU A 110 -16.37 9.96 25.22
C GLU A 110 -15.04 10.46 24.65
N GLU A 111 -13.90 10.18 25.32
CA GLU A 111 -12.57 10.55 24.82
C GLU A 111 -12.36 10.01 23.40
N CYS A 112 -12.12 10.91 22.43
CA CYS A 112 -11.84 10.54 21.06
C CYS A 112 -10.71 9.50 20.97
N PRO A 113 -10.93 8.32 20.37
CA PRO A 113 -9.85 7.36 20.17
C PRO A 113 -8.84 7.81 19.10
N ILE A 114 -9.13 8.91 18.38
CA ILE A 114 -8.30 9.45 17.30
C ILE A 114 -7.42 10.57 17.87
N ARG A 115 -6.13 10.28 18.08
CA ARG A 115 -5.20 11.20 18.75
C ARG A 115 -4.32 12.04 17.83
N ASP A 116 -4.13 11.61 16.57
CA ASP A 116 -3.20 12.22 15.61
C ASP A 116 -3.88 12.61 14.29
N LEU A 117 -5.12 13.09 14.36
CA LEU A 117 -5.88 13.49 13.17
C LEU A 117 -5.16 14.61 12.42
N GLY A 118 -5.03 14.47 11.09
CA GLY A 118 -4.36 15.46 10.24
C GLY A 118 -2.86 15.25 10.08
N THR A 119 -2.28 14.21 10.69
CA THR A 119 -0.89 13.80 10.47
C THR A 119 -0.79 12.71 9.40
N LEU A 120 0.40 12.50 8.84
CA LEU A 120 0.67 11.32 8.00
C LEU A 120 0.84 10.03 8.83
N GLY A 121 1.21 10.14 10.10
CA GLY A 121 1.64 9.00 10.90
C GLY A 121 3.00 8.44 10.48
N GLY A 122 3.38 7.29 11.06
CA GLY A 122 4.65 6.62 10.82
C GLY A 122 4.53 5.38 9.92
N GLY A 123 5.56 4.53 9.95
CA GLY A 123 5.56 3.29 9.16
C GLY A 123 5.54 3.56 7.66
N ASN A 124 4.61 2.93 6.95
CA ASN A 124 4.52 2.97 5.48
C ASN A 124 3.66 4.13 4.96
N HIS A 125 3.34 5.11 5.82
CA HIS A 125 2.55 6.26 5.42
C HIS A 125 3.43 7.38 4.85
N PHE A 126 3.06 7.87 3.69
CA PHE A 126 3.76 8.94 2.99
C PHE A 126 2.83 9.66 2.01
N ALA A 127 3.21 10.88 1.66
CA ALA A 127 2.64 11.63 0.54
C ALA A 127 3.70 11.77 -0.55
N GLU A 128 3.34 11.45 -1.80
CA GLU A 128 4.26 11.57 -2.93
C GLU A 128 3.78 12.58 -3.97
N PHE A 129 4.69 13.48 -4.37
CA PHE A 129 4.58 14.12 -5.67
C PHE A 129 5.13 13.16 -6.70
N GLN A 130 4.25 12.68 -7.57
CA GLN A 130 4.61 11.77 -8.66
C GLN A 130 4.39 12.45 -10.01
N CYS A 131 5.10 12.00 -11.03
CA CYS A 131 4.78 12.33 -12.41
C CYS A 131 4.47 11.07 -13.20
N VAL A 132 3.51 11.17 -14.12
CA VAL A 132 3.27 10.12 -15.11
C VAL A 132 4.54 9.90 -15.90
N GLU A 133 5.07 8.68 -15.81
CA GLU A 133 6.25 8.24 -16.53
C GLU A 133 5.86 7.60 -17.85
N GLN A 134 4.87 6.71 -17.80
CA GLN A 134 4.32 6.04 -18.95
C GLN A 134 2.81 5.92 -18.80
N ILE A 135 2.09 6.25 -19.87
CA ILE A 135 0.67 5.91 -20.03
C ILE A 135 0.64 4.66 -20.88
N TYR A 136 -0.11 3.65 -20.45
CA TYR A 136 -0.33 2.46 -21.24
C TYR A 136 -1.67 2.60 -21.95
N ASP A 137 -1.61 2.57 -23.29
CA ASP A 137 -2.77 2.27 -24.12
C ASP A 137 -2.78 0.75 -24.38
N ARG A 138 -3.93 0.18 -24.76
CA ARG A 138 -4.12 -1.27 -24.98
C ARG A 138 -3.09 -1.90 -25.94
N ASP A 139 -2.37 -1.10 -26.72
CA ASP A 139 -1.47 -1.55 -27.80
C ASP A 139 0.05 -1.31 -27.59
N SER A 140 0.55 -0.82 -26.44
CA SER A 140 2.00 -0.50 -26.33
C SER A 140 2.68 -0.89 -25.00
N ILE A 141 3.47 -1.98 -24.99
CA ILE A 141 4.44 -2.28 -23.91
C ILE A 141 5.67 -3.05 -24.45
N ARG A 142 6.89 -2.45 -24.44
CA ARG A 142 8.19 -3.15 -24.22
C ARG A 142 9.30 -2.18 -23.71
N TYR A 143 9.62 -2.26 -22.39
CA TYR A 143 10.81 -1.81 -21.60
C TYR A 143 10.89 -0.41 -20.92
N THR A 144 11.53 -0.35 -19.73
CA THR A 144 11.86 0.88 -18.93
C THR A 144 13.14 0.76 -18.04
N GLY A 145 13.62 1.89 -17.47
CA GLY A 145 14.59 1.92 -16.36
C GLY A 145 14.97 3.33 -15.86
N LEU A 146 14.61 3.77 -14.64
CA LEU A 146 14.64 5.22 -14.32
C LEU A 146 14.82 5.68 -12.84
N LYS A 147 16.03 5.48 -12.27
CA LYS A 147 16.75 6.30 -11.23
C LYS A 147 15.97 7.44 -10.50
N SER A 148 15.55 7.28 -9.24
CA SER A 148 14.90 8.31 -8.36
C SER A 148 15.68 8.62 -7.04
N ARG A 149 15.23 9.60 -6.24
CA ARG A 149 15.90 10.10 -5.01
C ARG A 149 14.90 10.38 -3.86
N VAL A 150 15.17 9.85 -2.67
CA VAL A 150 14.32 9.93 -1.46
C VAL A 150 14.82 11.01 -0.50
N VAL A 151 13.92 11.72 0.20
CA VAL A 151 14.25 12.72 1.25
C VAL A 151 13.60 12.28 2.57
N CYS A 152 14.42 11.89 3.54
CA CYS A 152 13.99 11.47 4.87
C CYS A 152 15.05 11.90 5.89
N HIS A 153 14.64 12.49 7.03
CA HIS A 153 15.56 13.00 8.06
C HIS A 153 15.89 11.98 9.16
N ASP A 154 15.19 10.84 9.19
CA ASP A 154 15.50 9.71 10.05
C ASP A 154 16.08 8.57 9.20
N THR A 155 17.34 8.26 9.41
CA THR A 155 18.03 7.20 8.68
C THR A 155 17.45 5.81 8.96
N ASN A 156 16.75 5.59 10.08
CA ASN A 156 16.12 4.31 10.39
C ASN A 156 14.81 4.10 9.60
N LEU A 157 14.06 5.18 9.33
CA LEU A 157 12.88 5.14 8.45
C LEU A 157 13.26 4.87 6.98
N LEU A 158 14.47 5.22 6.58
CA LEU A 158 15.01 4.98 5.24
C LEU A 158 15.23 3.49 4.93
N PHE A 159 15.52 2.67 5.96
CA PHE A 159 15.69 1.22 5.81
C PHE A 159 14.36 0.44 5.75
N ALA A 160 13.28 0.97 6.34
CA ALA A 160 11.93 0.40 6.22
C ALA A 160 11.32 0.61 4.82
N GLU A 161 11.92 1.50 4.02
CA GLU A 161 11.51 1.87 2.65
C GLU A 161 12.38 1.22 1.58
N ALA A 162 13.36 0.39 1.97
CA ALA A 162 14.18 -0.35 1.01
C ALA A 162 13.27 -1.26 0.17
N PRO A 163 13.23 -1.13 -1.17
CA PRO A 163 12.41 -1.97 -2.04
C PRO A 163 12.64 -3.47 -1.80
N GLU A 164 13.82 -3.84 -1.29
CA GLU A 164 14.22 -5.19 -0.94
C GLU A 164 13.52 -5.75 0.31
N ALA A 165 12.92 -4.89 1.16
CA ALA A 165 12.10 -5.31 2.29
C ALA A 165 10.67 -5.73 1.87
N TYR A 166 10.27 -5.40 0.64
CA TYR A 166 8.96 -5.70 0.07
C TYR A 166 9.02 -6.83 -0.95
N LYS A 167 7.88 -7.47 -1.20
CA LYS A 167 7.75 -8.34 -2.36
C LYS A 167 8.00 -7.54 -3.63
N ASN A 168 8.69 -8.15 -4.58
CA ASN A 168 8.94 -7.55 -5.87
C ASN A 168 7.60 -7.17 -6.55
N VAL A 169 7.38 -5.86 -6.70
CA VAL A 169 6.10 -5.32 -7.18
C VAL A 169 5.81 -5.73 -8.62
N GLU A 170 6.83 -5.87 -9.46
CA GLU A 170 6.67 -6.33 -10.84
C GLU A 170 6.15 -7.77 -10.89
N GLN A 171 6.58 -8.65 -9.98
CA GLN A 171 6.06 -10.00 -9.86
C GLN A 171 4.62 -10.01 -9.34
N VAL A 172 4.29 -9.16 -8.36
CA VAL A 172 2.92 -9.03 -7.84
C VAL A 172 1.97 -8.59 -8.95
N ILE A 173 2.30 -7.50 -9.65
CA ILE A 173 1.54 -6.97 -10.78
C ILE A 173 1.41 -8.03 -11.87
N GLY A 174 2.51 -8.70 -12.24
CA GLY A 174 2.50 -9.73 -13.27
C GLY A 174 1.55 -10.89 -12.97
N VAL A 175 1.49 -11.36 -11.71
CA VAL A 175 0.51 -12.38 -11.30
C VAL A 175 -0.92 -11.82 -11.39
N LEU A 176 -1.16 -10.61 -10.90
CA LEU A 176 -2.51 -10.02 -10.94
C LEU A 176 -3.01 -9.86 -12.39
N GLN A 177 -2.15 -9.46 -13.32
CA GLN A 177 -2.48 -9.39 -14.76
C GLN A 177 -2.72 -10.78 -15.37
N GLU A 178 -1.90 -11.77 -15.04
CA GLU A 178 -2.06 -13.16 -15.52
C GLU A 178 -3.42 -13.75 -15.14
N TYR A 179 -3.90 -13.40 -13.95
CA TYR A 179 -5.23 -13.80 -13.45
C TYR A 179 -6.36 -12.86 -13.90
N GLY A 180 -6.07 -11.82 -14.69
CA GLY A 180 -7.06 -10.86 -15.19
C GLY A 180 -7.71 -10.00 -14.10
N LEU A 181 -7.02 -9.77 -12.99
CA LEU A 181 -7.54 -9.01 -11.85
C LEU A 181 -7.27 -7.51 -11.95
N ILE A 182 -6.28 -7.11 -12.76
CA ILE A 182 -5.91 -5.70 -12.97
C ILE A 182 -5.55 -5.45 -14.44
N ASP A 183 -5.73 -4.20 -14.85
CA ASP A 183 -5.14 -3.62 -16.05
C ASP A 183 -4.19 -2.49 -15.63
N ILE A 184 -2.96 -2.47 -16.16
CA ILE A 184 -2.02 -1.38 -15.88
C ILE A 184 -2.43 -0.17 -16.74
N THR A 185 -2.74 0.95 -16.09
CA THR A 185 -3.17 2.18 -16.77
C THR A 185 -2.01 3.18 -16.93
N ALA A 186 -1.17 3.33 -15.91
CA ALA A 186 0.00 4.19 -15.95
C ALA A 186 1.06 3.72 -14.95
N THR A 187 2.32 4.04 -15.26
CA THR A 187 3.42 4.00 -14.29
C THR A 187 3.71 5.42 -13.85
N LEU A 188 3.78 5.61 -12.53
CA LEU A 188 4.11 6.88 -11.90
C LEU A 188 5.53 6.81 -11.38
N ARG A 189 6.29 7.88 -11.61
CA ARG A 189 7.63 8.05 -11.06
C ARG A 189 7.58 9.04 -9.91
N PRO A 190 8.04 8.68 -8.70
CA PRO A 190 8.13 9.62 -7.59
C PRO A 190 9.15 10.72 -7.90
N LEU A 191 8.77 11.96 -7.62
CA LEU A 191 9.61 13.15 -7.69
C LEU A 191 10.04 13.61 -6.30
N ILE A 192 9.11 13.55 -5.34
CA ILE A 192 9.34 13.84 -3.92
C ILE A 192 8.48 12.87 -3.11
N THR A 193 9.10 12.20 -2.13
CA THR A 193 8.41 11.41 -1.10
C THR A 193 8.52 12.17 0.21
N PHE A 194 7.38 12.46 0.84
CA PHE A 194 7.28 13.16 2.11
C PHE A 194 6.70 12.23 3.16
N LYS A 195 7.39 12.09 4.30
CA LYS A 195 6.97 11.26 5.43
C LYS A 195 6.76 12.13 6.67
N GLY A 196 5.81 11.72 7.51
CA GLY A 196 5.54 12.33 8.83
C GLY A 196 6.80 12.38 9.67
#